data_AF-A0A849PHB4-F1
#
_entry.id   AF-A0A849PHB4-F1
#
_cell.length_a   1.000
_cell.length_b   1.000
_cell.length_c   1.000
_cell.angle_alpha   90.00
_cell.angle_beta   90.00
_cell.angle_gamma   90.00
#
_symmetry.space_group_name_H-M   'P 1'
#
loop_
_entity.id
_entity.type
_entity.pdbx_description
1 polymer ?
#
loop_
_entity_poly.entity_id
_entity_poly.type
_entity_poly.pdbx_seq_one_letter_code
_entity_poly.pdbx_strand_id
1 'polypeptide(L)'
;MPAIIELKVKDRTKACNTLYSALQREYKLLIRSIDRTKQNILSLEGKYNLSSQRFLKEYPKMGDDPDFIDWYGEIRILDALNTEIAQITEMLEQCR
;
A
#
# COMPACT_ATOMS: atom_id res chain seq x y z
N MET A 1 -18.91 10.51 11.55
CA MET A 1 -19.56 11.13 10.37
C MET A 1 -18.72 10.78 9.16
N PRO A 2 -19.28 10.24 8.07
CA PRO A 2 -18.50 9.98 6.85
C PRO A 2 -18.02 11.30 6.24
N ALA A 3 -16.80 11.29 5.68
CA ALA A 3 -16.32 12.39 4.85
C ALA A 3 -16.94 12.25 3.44
N ILE A 4 -17.44 13.35 2.88
CA ILE A 4 -18.11 13.36 1.57
C ILE A 4 -17.25 14.14 0.57
N ILE A 5 -17.03 13.54 -0.61
CA ILE A 5 -16.38 14.18 -1.75
C ILE A 5 -17.44 14.43 -2.83
N GLU A 6 -17.64 15.69 -3.21
CA GLU A 6 -18.63 16.08 -4.23
C GLU A 6 -17.95 16.42 -5.56
N LEU A 7 -18.46 15.87 -6.66
CA LEU A 7 -17.98 16.14 -8.03
C LEU A 7 -19.10 16.77 -8.88
N LYS A 8 -18.83 17.94 -9.46
CA LYS A 8 -19.74 18.59 -10.42
C LYS A 8 -19.51 18.03 -11.81
N VAL A 9 -20.46 17.26 -12.31
CA VAL A 9 -20.37 16.56 -13.61
C VAL A 9 -21.65 16.75 -14.43
N LYS A 10 -21.53 16.73 -15.76
CA LYS A 10 -22.69 16.84 -16.67
C LYS A 10 -23.50 15.55 -16.75
N ASP A 11 -22.82 14.40 -16.66
CA ASP A 11 -23.41 13.07 -16.73
C ASP A 11 -22.85 12.23 -15.57
N ARG A 12 -23.72 11.94 -14.60
CA ARG A 12 -23.37 11.17 -13.41
C ARG A 12 -22.94 9.76 -13.76
N THR A 13 -23.65 9.08 -14.66
CA THR A 13 -23.37 7.68 -15.02
C THR A 13 -22.01 7.56 -15.69
N LYS A 14 -21.72 8.44 -16.65
CA LYS A 14 -20.40 8.48 -17.30
C LYS A 14 -19.27 8.80 -16.31
N ALA A 15 -19.52 9.72 -15.38
CA ALA A 15 -18.56 10.05 -14.33
C ALA A 15 -18.29 8.87 -13.38
N CYS A 16 -19.33 8.19 -12.90
CA CYS A 16 -19.20 7.00 -12.07
C CYS A 16 -18.42 5.89 -12.79
N ASN A 17 -18.73 5.60 -14.06
CA ASN A 17 -17.99 4.61 -14.85
C ASN A 17 -16.51 4.98 -15.03
N THR A 18 -16.23 6.27 -15.22
CA THR A 18 -14.85 6.78 -15.34
C THR A 18 -14.09 6.62 -14.03
N LEU A 19 -14.71 6.99 -12.91
CA LEU A 19 -14.13 6.87 -11.57
C LEU A 19 -13.88 5.39 -11.22
N TYR A 20 -14.87 4.53 -11.45
CA TYR A 20 -14.74 3.08 -11.24
C TYR A 20 -13.56 2.50 -12.02
N SER A 21 -13.45 2.83 -13.31
CA SER A 21 -12.36 2.35 -14.17
C SER A 21 -10.99 2.84 -13.68
N ALA A 22 -10.91 4.09 -13.21
CA ALA A 22 -9.67 4.67 -12.67
C ALA A 22 -9.27 3.98 -11.35
N LEU A 23 -10.21 3.81 -10.43
CA LEU A 23 -9.98 3.13 -9.15
C LEU A 23 -9.59 1.66 -9.34
N GLN A 24 -10.20 0.96 -10.30
CA GLN A 24 -9.82 -0.42 -10.64
C GLN A 24 -8.39 -0.51 -11.18
N ARG A 25 -7.96 0.46 -11.98
CA ARG A 25 -6.58 0.52 -12.46
C ARG A 25 -5.62 0.73 -11.29
N GLU A 26 -5.94 1.66 -10.41
CA GLU A 26 -5.12 1.97 -9.23
C GLU A 26 -5.01 0.77 -8.30
N TYR A 27 -6.12 0.10 -8.00
CA TYR A 27 -6.14 -1.14 -7.22
C TYR A 27 -5.16 -2.19 -7.77
N LYS A 28 -5.15 -2.39 -9.10
CA LYS A 28 -4.23 -3.35 -9.75
C LYS A 28 -2.77 -2.92 -9.71
N LEU A 29 -2.48 -1.62 -9.59
CA LEU A 29 -1.12 -1.12 -9.42
C LEU A 29 -0.67 -1.31 -7.97
N LEU A 30 -1.53 -0.98 -7.01
CA LEU A 30 -1.27 -1.18 -5.58
C LEU A 30 -0.99 -2.65 -5.24
N ILE A 31 -1.79 -3.59 -5.76
CA ILE A 31 -1.54 -5.02 -5.58
C ILE A 31 -0.13 -5.41 -6.06
N ARG A 32 0.27 -4.95 -7.26
CA ARG A 32 1.62 -5.24 -7.78
C ARG A 32 2.72 -4.62 -6.94
N SER A 33 2.53 -3.40 -6.43
CA SER A 33 3.47 -2.75 -5.52
C SER A 33 3.58 -3.49 -4.19
N ILE A 34 2.46 -3.93 -3.62
CA ILE A 34 2.41 -4.73 -2.39
C ILE A 34 3.16 -6.04 -2.58
N ASP A 35 2.90 -6.76 -3.67
CA ASP A 35 3.56 -8.03 -3.95
C ASP A 35 5.07 -7.85 -4.07
N ARG A 36 5.53 -6.83 -4.81
CA ARG A 36 6.96 -6.51 -4.93
C ARG A 36 7.59 -6.19 -3.58
N THR A 37 6.98 -5.30 -2.79
CA THR A 37 7.50 -4.92 -1.47
C THR A 37 7.53 -6.12 -0.51
N LYS A 38 6.53 -7.00 -0.55
CA LYS A 38 6.56 -8.26 0.21
C LYS A 38 7.72 -9.16 -0.21
N GLN A 39 8.03 -9.27 -1.50
CA GLN A 39 9.19 -10.04 -1.96
C GLN A 39 10.52 -9.44 -1.48
N ASN A 40 10.65 -8.11 -1.51
CA ASN A 40 11.84 -7.42 -0.99
C ASN A 40 12.04 -7.68 0.51
N ILE A 41 10.97 -7.57 1.30
CA ILE A 41 10.97 -7.89 2.73
C ILE A 41 11.38 -9.36 2.96
N LEU A 42 10.78 -10.31 2.23
CA LEU A 42 11.12 -11.73 2.36
C LEU A 42 12.58 -12.02 2.02
N SER A 43 13.16 -11.32 1.04
CA SER A 43 14.58 -11.45 0.70
C SER A 43 15.49 -10.98 1.84
N LEU A 44 15.13 -9.89 2.52
CA LEU A 44 15.87 -9.36 3.66
C LEU A 44 15.70 -10.27 4.89
N GLU A 45 14.48 -10.76 5.15
CA GLU A 45 14.21 -11.75 6.18
C GLU A 45 15.05 -13.02 5.98
N GLY A 46 15.15 -13.50 4.74
CA GLY A 46 15.98 -14.64 4.38
C GLY A 46 17.47 -14.36 4.54
N LYS A 47 17.96 -13.20 4.08
CA LYS A 47 19.38 -12.80 4.17
C LYS A 47 19.87 -12.77 5.62
N TYR A 48 19.07 -12.23 6.53
CA TYR A 48 19.44 -12.07 7.95
C TYR A 48 18.89 -13.17 8.86
N ASN A 49 18.14 -14.13 8.31
CA ASN A 49 17.42 -15.19 9.05
C ASN A 49 16.64 -14.62 10.26
N LEU A 50 15.94 -13.52 10.02
CA LEU A 50 15.27 -12.72 11.04
C LEU A 50 13.91 -12.28 10.51
N SER A 51 12.84 -12.38 11.29
CA SER A 51 11.53 -11.85 10.84
C SER A 51 11.47 -10.34 10.97
N SER A 52 10.69 -9.68 10.11
CA SER A 52 10.46 -8.23 10.12
C SER A 52 9.91 -7.74 11.46
N GLN A 53 9.06 -8.55 12.10
CA GLN A 53 8.53 -8.23 13.43
C GLN A 53 9.63 -8.17 14.49
N ARG A 54 10.62 -9.08 14.43
CA ARG A 54 11.74 -9.08 15.36
C ARG A 54 12.76 -8.01 14.99
N PHE A 55 13.04 -7.84 13.70
CA PHE A 55 13.86 -6.77 13.16
C PHE A 55 13.40 -5.39 13.68
N LEU A 56 12.12 -5.04 13.55
CA LEU A 56 11.59 -3.76 14.03
C LEU A 56 11.80 -3.47 15.52
N LYS A 57 11.85 -4.51 16.36
CA LYS A 57 12.09 -4.35 17.82
C LYS A 57 13.54 -3.99 18.12
N GLU A 58 14.47 -4.52 17.32
CA GLU A 58 15.91 -4.33 17.52
C GLU A 58 16.47 -3.20 16.65
N TYR A 59 15.79 -2.81 15.56
CA TYR A 59 16.21 -1.79 14.60
C TYR A 59 16.71 -0.49 15.24
N PRO A 60 16.05 0.10 16.26
CA PRO A 60 16.55 1.34 16.89
C PRO A 60 17.92 1.21 17.56
N LYS A 61 18.39 -0.02 17.80
CA LYS A 61 19.68 -0.34 18.41
C LYS A 61 20.67 -0.90 17.38
N MET A 62 20.23 -1.12 16.15
CA MET A 62 21.08 -1.61 15.06
C MET A 62 21.82 -0.41 14.44
N GLY A 63 23.03 -0.67 13.96
CA GLY A 63 23.85 0.37 13.31
C GLY A 63 23.33 0.74 11.92
N ASP A 64 24.08 1.59 11.23
CA ASP A 64 23.71 2.19 9.94
C ASP A 64 23.96 1.25 8.74
N ASP A 65 23.69 -0.05 8.89
CA ASP A 65 23.74 -0.98 7.75
C ASP A 65 22.69 -0.54 6.71
N PRO A 66 23.08 -0.26 5.45
CA PRO A 66 22.14 0.15 4.41
C PRO A 66 20.96 -0.81 4.25
N ASP A 67 21.18 -2.11 4.40
CA ASP A 67 20.11 -3.10 4.33
C ASP A 67 19.06 -2.92 5.43
N PHE A 68 19.45 -2.50 6.63
CA PHE A 68 18.50 -2.25 7.71
C PHE A 68 17.66 -1.00 7.44
N ILE A 69 18.27 0.03 6.87
CA ILE A 69 17.56 1.24 6.45
C ILE A 69 16.53 0.89 5.36
N ASP A 70 16.96 0.14 4.35
CA ASP A 70 16.10 -0.32 3.25
C ASP A 70 14.97 -1.21 3.77
N TRP A 71 15.27 -2.15 4.67
CA TRP A 71 14.26 -3.04 5.25
C TRP A 71 13.21 -2.28 6.05
N TYR A 72 13.64 -1.35 6.91
CA TYR A 72 12.71 -0.48 7.62
C TYR A 72 11.84 0.30 6.62
N GLY A 73 12.43 0.82 5.56
CA GLY A 73 11.74 1.50 4.47
C GLY A 73 10.66 0.63 3.81
N GLU A 74 11.01 -0.59 3.39
CA GLU A 74 10.08 -1.52 2.74
C GLU A 74 8.90 -1.88 3.66
N ILE A 75 9.13 -2.08 4.95
CA ILE A 75 8.04 -2.33 5.92
C ILE A 75 7.09 -1.13 5.98
N ARG A 76 7.63 0.11 6.03
CA ARG A 76 6.79 1.32 6.04
C ARG A 76 6.05 1.55 4.75
N ILE A 77 6.67 1.23 3.62
CA ILE A 77 6.02 1.24 2.31
C ILE A 77 4.86 0.24 2.30
N LEU A 78 5.05 -0.97 2.84
CA LEU A 78 3.99 -1.97 2.92
C LEU A 78 2.81 -1.49 3.78
N ASP A 79 3.07 -0.88 4.94
CA ASP A 79 2.02 -0.30 5.79
C ASP A 79 1.20 0.77 5.04
N ALA A 80 1.88 1.66 4.32
CA ALA A 80 1.23 2.71 3.54
C ALA A 80 0.39 2.14 2.39
N LEU A 81 0.95 1.21 1.61
CA LEU A 81 0.24 0.55 0.51
C LEU A 81 -0.99 -0.22 0.99
N ASN A 82 -0.91 -0.89 2.15
CA ASN A 82 -2.06 -1.59 2.74
C ASN A 82 -3.16 -0.61 3.21
N THR A 83 -2.78 0.59 3.65
CA THR A 83 -3.75 1.64 3.98
C THR A 83 -4.44 2.15 2.72
N GLU A 84 -3.66 2.42 1.68
CA GLU A 84 -4.18 2.95 0.41
C GLU A 84 -5.09 1.94 -0.30
N ILE A 85 -4.72 0.66 -0.33
CA ILE A 85 -5.55 -0.37 -0.94
C ILE A 85 -6.88 -0.56 -0.20
N ALA A 86 -6.89 -0.43 1.13
CA ALA A 86 -8.12 -0.47 1.91
C ALA A 86 -9.06 0.68 1.51
N GLN A 87 -8.51 1.89 1.38
CA GLN A 87 -9.27 3.06 0.95
C GLN A 87 -9.80 2.93 -0.49
N ILE A 88 -8.97 2.48 -1.44
CA ILE A 88 -9.39 2.25 -2.84
C ILE A 88 -10.48 1.17 -2.91
N THR A 89 -10.37 0.12 -2.10
CA THR A 89 -11.38 -0.96 -2.03
C THR A 89 -12.72 -0.41 -1.53
N GLU A 90 -12.72 0.38 -0.46
CA GLU A 90 -13.92 1.03 0.06
C GLU A 90 -14.58 1.95 -0.99
N MET A 91 -13.78 2.73 -1.72
CA MET A 91 -14.28 3.62 -2.78
C MET A 91 -14.86 2.85 -3.97
N LEU A 92 -14.26 1.71 -4.34
CA LEU A 92 -14.74 0.85 -5.42
C LEU A 92 -16.13 0.27 -5.12
N GLU A 93 -16.37 -0.13 -3.88
CA GLU A 93 -17.67 -0.67 -3.44
C GLU A 93 -18.79 0.36 -3.55
N GLN A 94 -18.48 1.65 -3.35
CA GLN A 94 -19.43 2.76 -3.46
C GLN A 94 -19.71 3.19 -4.91
N CYS A 95 -18.80 2.86 -5.83
CA CYS A 95 -18.94 3.17 -7.25
C CYS A 95 -19.65 2.06 -8.05
N ARG A 96 -19.92 0.91 -7.42
CA ARG A 96 -20.60 -0.24 -8.02
C ARG A 96 -22.12 -0.05 -8.02
#